data_AF-A0A348YBU5-F1
#
_entry.id   AF-A0A348YBU5-F1
#
_cell.length_a   1.000
_cell.length_b   1.000
_cell.length_c   1.000
_cell.angle_alpha   90.00
_cell.angle_beta   90.00
_cell.angle_gamma   90.00
#
_symmetry.space_group_name_H-M   'P 1'
#
loop_
_entity.id
_entity.type
_entity.pdbx_description
1 polymer ?
#
loop_
_entity_poly.entity_id
_entity_poly.type
_entity_poly.pdbx_seq_one_letter_code
_entity_poly.pdbx_strand_id
1 'polypeptide(L)'
;MTQLIANSDITLSDNTASHSTTSLNSFAPRLLDWFSENGRHDLPWQQHQTDTPNPYIVWLSEVMLQQTQVTTVLPYFARFMDSFPTVQDLAAAEWDTIAEHWAGLGYYARARNVHKGAKQLVAVIDESGDFPQT
;
A
#
# COMPACT_ATOMS: atom_id res chain seq x y z
N MET A 1 -30.26 -18.91 -55.29
CA MET A 1 -29.04 -18.73 -56.12
C MET A 1 -27.90 -18.33 -55.22
N THR A 2 -26.93 -19.24 -55.11
CA THR A 2 -25.48 -19.06 -55.01
C THR A 2 -24.92 -17.83 -54.29
N GLN A 3 -24.14 -18.13 -53.24
CA GLN A 3 -23.17 -17.30 -52.54
C GLN A 3 -22.18 -16.57 -53.46
N LEU A 4 -21.68 -15.40 -53.03
CA LEU A 4 -20.28 -15.02 -53.22
C LEU A 4 -19.78 -14.12 -52.05
N ILE A 5 -18.95 -14.75 -51.20
CA ILE A 5 -17.69 -14.32 -50.54
C ILE A 5 -17.52 -12.91 -49.94
N ALA A 6 -17.06 -12.88 -48.67
CA ALA A 6 -15.78 -12.27 -48.29
C ALA A 6 -15.34 -12.65 -46.84
N ASN A 7 -14.16 -13.28 -46.76
CA ASN A 7 -13.08 -13.07 -45.80
C ASN A 7 -13.26 -13.41 -44.30
N SER A 8 -12.80 -14.62 -43.97
CA SER A 8 -11.80 -14.97 -42.94
C SER A 8 -11.50 -14.01 -41.77
N ASP A 9 -11.53 -14.63 -40.59
CA ASP A 9 -10.70 -14.43 -39.40
C ASP A 9 -10.89 -13.19 -38.54
N ILE A 10 -11.76 -13.31 -37.51
CA ILE A 10 -11.41 -13.07 -36.10
C ILE A 10 -12.25 -14.02 -35.23
N THR A 11 -11.69 -15.16 -34.84
CA THR A 11 -12.22 -15.91 -33.69
C THR A 11 -11.83 -15.17 -32.41
N LEU A 12 -12.79 -14.49 -31.79
CA LEU A 12 -12.68 -14.08 -30.39
C LEU A 12 -12.60 -15.36 -29.56
N SER A 13 -11.40 -15.73 -29.15
CA SER A 13 -11.19 -16.76 -28.14
C SER A 13 -11.61 -16.18 -26.80
N ASP A 14 -12.86 -16.46 -26.43
CA ASP A 14 -13.41 -16.19 -25.12
C ASP A 14 -12.71 -17.13 -24.12
N ASN A 15 -11.55 -16.70 -23.62
CA ASN A 15 -10.85 -17.38 -22.52
C ASN A 15 -11.53 -16.99 -21.20
N THR A 16 -12.79 -17.39 -21.04
CA THR A 16 -13.48 -17.35 -19.75
C THR A 16 -12.94 -18.51 -18.93
N ALA A 17 -11.90 -18.23 -18.14
CA ALA A 17 -11.42 -19.16 -17.13
C ALA A 17 -12.58 -19.45 -16.15
N SER A 18 -13.28 -20.57 -16.39
CA SER A 18 -14.26 -21.13 -15.46
C SER A 18 -13.50 -21.70 -14.26
N HIS A 19 -13.07 -20.81 -13.35
CA HIS A 19 -12.67 -21.22 -12.02
C HIS A 19 -13.95 -21.65 -11.29
N SER A 20 -14.14 -22.96 -11.13
CA SER A 20 -15.24 -23.53 -10.38
C SER A 20 -15.29 -22.94 -8.96
N THR A 21 -16.47 -22.54 -8.49
CA THR A 21 -16.69 -21.85 -7.21
C THR A 21 -16.05 -22.56 -6.01
N THR A 22 -15.96 -23.89 -6.08
CA THR A 22 -15.26 -24.75 -5.10
C THR A 22 -13.75 -24.44 -4.99
N SER A 23 -13.09 -24.10 -6.09
CA SER A 23 -11.66 -23.74 -6.12
C SER A 23 -11.42 -22.41 -5.39
N LEU A 24 -12.25 -21.40 -5.64
CA LEU A 24 -12.15 -20.08 -5.00
C LEU A 24 -12.39 -20.17 -3.49
N ASN A 25 -13.38 -20.97 -3.06
CA ASN A 25 -13.67 -21.19 -1.63
C ASN A 25 -12.54 -21.91 -0.88
N SER A 26 -11.65 -22.62 -1.59
CA SER A 26 -10.50 -23.32 -0.98
C SER A 26 -9.19 -22.52 -1.03
N PHE A 27 -9.08 -21.54 -1.93
CA PHE A 27 -7.83 -20.81 -2.14
C PHE A 27 -7.50 -19.87 -1.00
N ALA A 28 -8.44 -19.00 -0.61
CA ALA A 28 -8.22 -18.00 0.43
C ALA A 28 -7.86 -18.63 1.79
N PRO A 29 -8.57 -19.67 2.29
CA PRO A 29 -8.18 -20.34 3.53
C PRO A 29 -6.75 -20.90 3.46
N ARG A 30 -6.39 -21.59 2.37
CA ARG A 30 -5.04 -22.17 2.22
C ARG A 30 -3.93 -21.11 2.17
N LEU A 31 -4.19 -19.98 1.53
CA LEU A 31 -3.23 -18.87 1.49
C LEU A 31 -3.06 -18.24 2.88
N LEU A 32 -4.15 -18.08 3.62
CA LEU A 32 -4.12 -17.56 4.99
C LEU A 32 -3.40 -18.52 5.94
N ASP A 33 -3.65 -19.83 5.83
CA ASP A 33 -2.94 -20.86 6.61
C ASP A 33 -1.43 -20.79 6.34
N TRP A 34 -1.03 -20.80 5.06
CA TRP A 34 0.38 -20.66 4.70
C TRP A 34 0.98 -19.34 5.21
N PHE A 35 0.27 -18.22 5.09
CA PHE A 35 0.75 -16.91 5.57
C PHE A 35 0.88 -16.89 7.09
N SER A 36 -0.04 -17.54 7.82
CA SER A 36 0.06 -17.64 9.28
C SER A 36 1.33 -18.39 9.71
N GLU A 37 1.69 -19.46 9.01
CA GLU A 37 2.84 -20.31 9.35
C GLU A 37 4.19 -19.78 8.79
N ASN A 38 4.17 -19.21 7.59
CA ASN A 38 5.38 -18.89 6.81
C ASN A 38 5.53 -17.41 6.46
N GLY A 39 4.51 -16.60 6.73
CA GLY A 39 4.53 -15.17 6.50
C GLY A 39 5.58 -14.47 7.38
N ARG A 40 6.02 -13.29 6.93
CA ARG A 40 6.77 -12.39 7.81
C ARG A 40 5.77 -11.72 8.75
N HIS A 41 6.05 -11.76 10.04
CA HIS A 41 5.20 -11.20 11.10
C HIS A 41 5.96 -10.21 11.99
N ASP A 42 7.23 -9.96 11.68
CA ASP A 42 8.18 -9.17 12.46
C ASP A 42 8.46 -7.79 11.84
N LEU A 43 7.69 -7.39 10.82
CA LEU A 43 7.87 -6.09 10.19
C LEU A 43 7.21 -4.99 11.04
N PRO A 44 7.91 -3.86 11.31
CA PRO A 44 7.44 -2.87 12.29
C PRO A 44 6.15 -2.14 11.87
N TRP A 45 5.81 -2.15 10.58
CA TRP A 45 4.58 -1.56 10.05
C TRP A 45 3.40 -2.53 9.96
N GLN A 46 3.58 -3.80 10.33
CA GLN A 46 2.46 -4.75 10.38
C GLN A 46 1.60 -4.47 11.61
N GLN A 47 0.36 -4.04 11.34
CA GLN A 47 -0.60 -3.65 12.39
C GLN A 47 -1.73 -4.68 12.57
N HIS A 48 -1.71 -5.79 11.82
CA HIS A 48 -2.77 -6.80 11.83
C HIS A 48 -2.83 -7.63 13.13
N GLN A 49 -1.82 -7.53 13.98
CA GLN A 49 -1.74 -8.19 15.29
C GLN A 49 -1.95 -7.21 16.47
N THR A 50 -2.22 -5.93 16.18
CA THR A 50 -2.42 -4.89 17.19
C THR A 50 -3.92 -4.71 17.47
N ASP A 51 -4.30 -4.55 18.74
CA ASP A 51 -5.70 -4.29 19.15
C ASP A 51 -6.26 -2.99 18.53
N THR A 52 -5.39 -2.04 18.22
CA THR A 52 -5.74 -0.76 17.59
C THR A 52 -4.78 -0.50 16.43
N PRO A 53 -5.08 -1.00 15.22
CA PRO A 53 -4.25 -0.78 14.05
C PRO A 53 -4.12 0.71 13.74
N ASN A 54 -2.90 1.20 13.55
CA ASN A 54 -2.65 2.60 13.21
C ASN A 54 -2.56 2.80 11.68
N PRO A 55 -3.52 3.48 11.03
CA PRO A 55 -3.51 3.70 9.58
C PRO A 55 -2.33 4.54 9.09
N TYR A 56 -1.82 5.46 9.93
CA TYR A 56 -0.67 6.30 9.59
C TYR A 56 0.60 5.45 9.37
N ILE A 57 0.84 4.48 10.27
CA ILE A 57 1.98 3.56 10.19
C ILE A 57 1.93 2.75 8.89
N VAL A 58 0.76 2.20 8.58
CA VAL A 58 0.55 1.41 7.36
C VAL A 58 0.77 2.28 6.13
N TRP A 59 0.09 3.43 6.04
CA TRP A 59 0.20 4.35 4.90
C TRP A 59 1.63 4.82 4.65
N LEU A 60 2.37 5.21 5.69
CA LEU A 60 3.76 5.66 5.56
C LEU A 60 4.65 4.54 5.00
N SER A 61 4.52 3.32 5.53
CA SER A 61 5.29 2.16 5.09
C SER A 61 5.02 1.82 3.62
N GLU A 62 3.77 1.87 3.17
CA GLU A 62 3.40 1.60 1.78
C GLU A 62 4.04 2.61 0.82
N VAL A 63 4.02 3.90 1.17
CA VAL A 63 4.69 4.93 0.35
C VAL A 63 6.21 4.68 0.29
N MET A 64 6.83 4.27 1.40
CA MET A 64 8.26 3.94 1.43
C MET A 64 8.60 2.69 0.62
N LEU A 65 7.74 1.66 0.62
CA LEU A 65 7.95 0.38 -0.05
C LEU A 65 7.73 0.45 -1.58
N GLN A 66 7.10 1.51 -2.08
CA GLN A 66 6.99 1.72 -3.53
C GLN A 66 8.38 1.76 -4.19
N GLN A 67 8.62 0.82 -5.11
CA GLN A 67 9.89 0.69 -5.85
C GLN A 67 11.14 0.63 -4.95
N THR A 68 10.98 0.20 -3.69
CA THR A 68 12.05 0.13 -2.69
C THR A 68 11.97 -1.21 -1.96
N GLN A 69 13.11 -1.85 -1.69
CA GLN A 69 13.14 -3.16 -1.03
C GLN A 69 12.90 -3.03 0.49
N VAL A 70 12.25 -4.03 1.09
CA VAL A 70 11.95 -4.10 2.53
C VAL A 70 13.18 -3.84 3.39
N THR A 71 14.30 -4.50 3.10
CA THR A 71 15.55 -4.39 3.86
C THR A 71 16.12 -2.96 3.86
N THR A 72 15.94 -2.24 2.75
CA THR A 72 16.33 -0.84 2.64
C THR A 72 15.40 0.07 3.45
N VAL A 73 14.09 -0.21 3.46
CA VAL A 73 13.10 0.62 4.16
C VAL A 73 13.22 0.55 5.68
N LEU A 74 13.54 -0.62 6.26
CA LEU A 74 13.58 -0.82 7.72
C LEU A 74 14.26 0.32 8.52
N PRO A 75 15.53 0.69 8.26
CA PRO A 75 16.19 1.77 9.01
C PRO A 75 15.62 3.16 8.72
N TYR A 76 15.00 3.38 7.56
CA TYR A 76 14.34 4.65 7.23
C TYR A 76 12.99 4.78 7.92
N PHE A 77 12.22 3.71 7.96
CA PHE A 77 10.95 3.68 8.67
C PHE A 77 11.18 3.94 10.16
N ALA A 78 12.17 3.27 10.76
CA ALA A 78 12.52 3.47 12.17
C ALA A 78 12.88 4.95 12.49
N ARG A 79 13.77 5.58 11.71
CA ARG A 79 14.11 7.01 11.93
C ARG A 79 12.91 7.93 11.72
N PHE A 80 12.05 7.62 10.75
CA PHE A 80 10.89 8.46 10.43
C PHE A 80 9.89 8.44 11.57
N MET A 81 9.61 7.26 12.12
CA MET A 81 8.67 7.11 13.24
C MET A 81 9.21 7.67 14.55
N ASP A 82 10.54 7.71 14.72
CA ASP A 82 11.17 8.37 15.88
C ASP A 82 10.96 9.90 15.85
N SER A 83 11.14 10.51 14.67
CA SER A 83 10.99 11.97 14.49
C SER A 83 9.56 12.42 14.24
N PHE A 84 8.74 11.58 13.59
CA PHE A 84 7.36 11.86 13.24
C PHE A 84 6.43 10.71 13.69
N PRO A 85 6.19 10.57 15.01
CA PRO A 85 5.36 9.48 15.53
C PRO A 85 3.91 9.51 15.05
N THR A 86 3.38 10.71 14.75
CA THR A 86 2.00 10.91 14.31
C THR A 86 1.92 11.62 12.95
N VAL A 87 0.76 11.53 12.31
CA VAL A 87 0.51 12.28 11.07
C VAL A 87 0.54 13.80 11.30
N GLN A 88 0.17 14.25 12.50
CA GLN A 88 0.25 15.65 12.92
C GLN A 88 1.71 16.12 12.98
N ASP A 89 2.62 15.32 13.54
CA ASP A 89 4.05 15.63 13.58
C ASP A 89 4.63 15.72 12.15
N LEU A 90 4.25 14.78 11.28
CA LEU A 90 4.66 14.80 9.88
C LEU A 90 4.11 16.02 9.12
N ALA A 91 2.87 16.43 9.41
CA ALA A 91 2.23 17.57 8.77
C ALA A 91 2.82 18.92 9.23
N ALA A 92 3.23 19.01 10.50
CA ALA A 92 3.80 20.21 11.10
C ALA A 92 5.29 20.40 10.75
N ALA A 93 5.98 19.34 10.35
CA ALA A 93 7.41 19.39 10.05
C ALA A 93 7.75 20.26 8.82
N GLU A 94 8.92 20.90 8.87
CA GLU A 94 9.46 21.63 7.73
C GLU A 94 9.94 20.67 6.65
N TRP A 95 9.85 21.12 5.39
CA TRP A 95 10.24 20.29 4.25
C TRP A 95 11.69 19.82 4.33
N ASP A 96 12.61 20.67 4.76
CA ASP A 96 14.03 20.32 4.81
C ASP A 96 14.31 19.18 5.80
N THR A 97 13.63 19.17 6.95
CA THR A 97 13.71 18.07 7.92
C THR A 97 13.19 16.76 7.34
N ILE A 98 12.06 16.80 6.62
CA ILE A 98 11.50 15.61 5.95
C ILE A 98 12.44 15.11 4.85
N ALA A 99 12.98 16.03 4.05
CA ALA A 99 13.90 15.71 2.96
C ALA A 99 15.19 15.06 3.47
N GLU A 100 15.70 15.51 4.63
CA GLU A 100 16.83 14.90 5.32
C GLU A 100 16.53 13.46 5.75
N HIS A 101 15.38 13.22 6.39
CA HIS A 101 14.98 11.87 6.81
C HIS A 101 14.73 10.92 5.62
N TRP A 102 14.35 11.46 4.46
CA TRP A 102 14.14 10.70 3.22
C TRP A 102 15.41 10.49 2.40
N ALA A 103 16.51 11.17 2.76
CA ALA A 103 17.71 11.22 1.93
C ALA A 103 18.34 9.83 1.77
N GLY A 104 18.45 9.38 0.52
CA GLY A 104 18.95 8.05 0.18
C GLY A 104 17.88 7.00 -0.13
N LEU A 105 16.59 7.26 0.18
CA LEU A 105 15.49 6.35 -0.17
C LEU A 105 15.04 6.47 -1.64
N GLY A 106 15.49 7.51 -2.34
CA GLY A 106 15.18 7.77 -3.75
C GLY A 106 13.76 8.32 -3.97
N TYR A 107 13.51 8.81 -5.19
CA TYR A 107 12.22 9.37 -5.63
C TYR A 107 11.59 10.37 -4.64
N TYR A 108 12.24 11.51 -4.40
CA TYR A 108 11.78 12.59 -3.51
C TYR A 108 10.38 13.14 -3.78
N ALA A 109 9.81 12.87 -4.97
CA ALA A 109 8.40 13.15 -5.22
C ALA A 109 7.47 12.43 -4.23
N ARG A 110 7.82 11.20 -3.79
CA ARG A 110 7.08 10.47 -2.76
C ARG A 110 7.09 11.20 -1.43
N ALA A 111 8.27 11.67 -0.99
CA ALA A 111 8.41 12.47 0.23
C ALA A 111 7.58 13.76 0.19
N ARG A 112 7.59 14.47 -0.94
CA ARG A 112 6.76 15.68 -1.11
C ARG A 112 5.26 15.35 -1.04
N ASN A 113 4.86 14.28 -1.70
CA ASN A 113 3.45 13.87 -1.75
C ASN A 113 2.95 13.36 -0.40
N VAL A 114 3.76 12.58 0.35
CA VAL A 114 3.38 12.14 1.70
C VAL A 114 3.27 13.32 2.65
N HIS A 115 4.20 14.29 2.59
CA HIS A 115 4.11 15.49 3.41
C HIS A 115 2.88 16.35 3.08
N LYS A 116 2.63 16.58 1.78
CA LYS A 116 1.41 17.28 1.34
C LYS A 116 0.15 16.54 1.77
N GLY A 117 0.14 15.21 1.62
CA GLY A 117 -0.96 14.35 2.03
C GLY A 117 -1.21 14.41 3.53
N ALA A 118 -0.14 14.42 4.36
CA ALA A 118 -0.25 14.55 5.80
C ALA A 118 -0.96 15.85 6.21
N LYS A 119 -0.61 16.97 5.57
CA LYS A 119 -1.29 18.27 5.81
C LYS A 119 -2.78 18.22 5.47
N GLN A 120 -3.13 17.60 4.35
CA GLN A 120 -4.54 17.44 3.94
C GLN A 120 -5.30 16.51 4.89
N LEU A 121 -4.65 15.43 5.31
CA LEU A 121 -5.24 14.42 6.17
C LEU A 121 -5.49 14.95 7.58
N VAL A 122 -4.59 15.77 8.14
CA VAL A 122 -4.82 16.46 9.41
C VAL A 122 -6.04 17.36 9.32
N ALA A 123 -6.19 18.14 8.24
CA ALA A 123 -7.37 18.97 8.05
C ALA A 123 -8.67 18.14 8.02
N VAL A 124 -8.66 16.97 7.38
CA VAL A 124 -9.82 16.07 7.38
C VAL A 124 -10.08 15.51 8.78
N ILE A 125 -9.05 15.05 9.49
CA ILE A 125 -9.17 14.51 10.86
C ILE A 125 -9.69 15.58 11.82
N ASP A 126 -9.27 16.83 11.69
CA ASP A 126 -9.75 17.94 12.52
C ASP A 126 -11.27 18.19 12.32
N GLU A 127 -11.79 17.86 11.13
CA GLU A 127 -13.22 17.97 10.81
C GLU A 127 -14.02 16.71 11.18
N SER A 128 -13.49 15.51 10.90
CA SER A 128 -14.19 14.23 11.06
C SER A 128 -13.94 13.54 12.40
N GLY A 129 -12.87 13.90 13.11
CA GLY A 129 -12.36 13.23 14.30
C GLY A 129 -11.51 11.99 14.01
N ASP A 130 -11.53 11.47 12.79
CA ASP A 130 -10.96 10.17 12.44
C ASP A 130 -10.29 10.14 11.06
N PHE A 131 -9.34 9.21 10.90
CA PHE A 131 -8.75 8.91 9.60
C PHE A 131 -9.86 8.52 8.59
N PRO A 132 -9.84 9.01 7.34
CA PRO A 132 -10.88 8.70 6.35
C PRO A 132 -11.09 7.19 6.19
N GLN A 133 -12.33 6.76 6.42
CA GLN A 133 -12.79 5.40 6.16
C GLN A 133 -13.53 5.40 4.81
N THR A 134 -13.34 4.35 4.01
CA THR A 134 -13.96 4.17 2.68
C THR A 134 -15.46 4.32 2.68
#